data_AF-A0A518H2N8-F1
#
_entry.id   AF-A0A518H2N8-F1
#
_cell.length_a   1.000
_cell.length_b   1.000
_cell.length_c   1.000
_cell.angle_alpha   90.00
_cell.angle_beta   90.00
_cell.angle_gamma   90.00
#
_symmetry.space_group_name_H-M   'P 1'
#
loop_
_entity.id
_entity.type
_entity.pdbx_description
1 polymer ?
#
loop_
_entity_poly.entity_id
_entity_poly.type
_entity_poly.pdbx_seq_one_letter_code
_entity_poly.pdbx_strand_id
1 'polypeptide(L)'
;MSNKAAKIVEVAKRHVGSALWAYSVEKGDFGKNTNKCNLFVYDVMVEADARPLPVVSRRIFWTRPPLAREWADPAVEIEGWDVVSSPEPGDVISEAHEYADATGHVGIVVGPGETVSAASNAVLRNDWGFRQGQKPTYRRLSRPLAGHMTGPPGRREYHPPGGGGRIPEW
;
A
#
# COMPACT_ATOMS: atom_id res chain seq x y z
N MET A 1 9.99 2.31 -10.81
CA MET A 1 9.43 2.07 -9.46
C MET A 1 9.76 3.25 -8.55
N SER A 2 8.84 3.67 -7.69
CA SER A 2 9.16 4.66 -6.64
C SER A 2 10.10 4.03 -5.61
N ASN A 3 10.87 4.84 -4.88
CA ASN A 3 11.74 4.36 -3.79
C ASN A 3 10.94 3.51 -2.77
N LYS A 4 9.69 3.89 -2.50
CA LYS A 4 8.78 3.15 -1.60
C LYS A 4 8.39 1.78 -2.15
N ALA A 5 7.98 1.69 -3.43
CA ALA A 5 7.59 0.41 -4.03
C ALA A 5 8.75 -0.60 -4.01
N ALA A 6 9.96 -0.16 -4.35
CA ALA A 6 11.15 -1.01 -4.29
C ALA A 6 11.41 -1.52 -2.86
N LYS A 7 11.27 -0.66 -1.85
CA LYS A 7 11.47 -1.03 -0.44
C LYS A 7 10.39 -1.98 0.08
N ILE A 8 9.13 -1.79 -0.31
CA ILE A 8 8.03 -2.74 -0.01
C ILE A 8 8.38 -4.13 -0.55
N VAL A 9 8.82 -4.20 -1.81
CA VAL A 9 9.20 -5.47 -2.46
C VAL A 9 10.38 -6.11 -1.75
N GLU A 10 11.40 -5.33 -1.41
CA GLU A 10 12.59 -5.81 -0.70
C GLU A 10 12.22 -6.41 0.66
N VAL A 11 11.47 -5.66 1.48
CA VAL A 11 11.02 -6.11 2.80
C VAL A 11 10.16 -7.36 2.70
N ALA A 12 9.20 -7.42 1.77
CA ALA A 12 8.37 -8.61 1.56
C ALA A 12 9.24 -9.84 1.25
N LYS A 13 10.22 -9.70 0.34
CA LYS A 13 11.14 -10.80 -0.04
C LYS A 13 12.00 -11.27 1.13
N ARG A 14 12.44 -10.38 2.02
CA ARG A 14 13.26 -10.74 3.21
C ARG A 14 12.53 -11.68 4.18
N HIS A 15 11.20 -11.63 4.19
CA HIS A 15 10.39 -12.46 5.09
C HIS A 15 10.01 -13.82 4.51
N VAL A 16 10.34 -14.13 3.24
CA VAL A 16 10.05 -15.44 2.64
C VAL A 16 10.66 -16.57 3.48
N GLY A 17 9.85 -17.58 3.80
CA GLY A 17 10.21 -18.69 4.68
C GLY A 17 9.96 -18.45 6.17
N SER A 18 9.64 -17.22 6.58
CA SER A 18 9.35 -16.90 7.98
C SER A 18 8.02 -17.51 8.43
N ALA A 19 8.02 -18.16 9.60
CA ALA A 19 6.82 -18.70 10.25
C ALA A 19 6.13 -17.69 11.18
N LEU A 20 6.63 -16.45 11.29
CA LEU A 20 6.11 -15.46 12.26
C LEU A 20 4.64 -15.09 12.01
N TRP A 21 4.16 -15.21 10.76
CA TRP A 21 2.76 -14.98 10.38
C TRP A 21 1.99 -16.29 10.10
N ALA A 22 2.53 -17.43 10.51
CA ALA A 22 1.86 -18.72 10.34
C ALA A 22 0.57 -18.79 11.18
N TYR A 23 -0.38 -19.60 10.74
CA TYR A 23 -1.68 -19.79 11.38
C TYR A 23 -1.55 -20.24 12.84
N SER A 24 -0.61 -21.14 13.13
CA SER A 24 -0.36 -21.72 14.45
C SER A 24 0.46 -20.83 15.40
N VAL A 25 0.99 -19.70 14.91
CA VAL A 25 1.87 -18.79 15.67
C VAL A 25 1.06 -17.58 16.12
N GLU A 26 1.32 -17.09 17.33
CA GLU A 26 0.77 -15.83 17.85
C GLU A 26 1.70 -14.68 17.48
N LYS A 27 1.13 -13.53 17.09
CA LYS A 27 1.92 -12.34 16.75
C LYS A 27 1.13 -11.06 17.02
N GLY A 28 1.65 -10.22 17.91
CA GLY A 28 0.94 -9.02 18.36
C GLY A 28 -0.43 -9.38 18.93
N ASP A 29 -1.47 -8.65 18.53
CA ASP A 29 -2.85 -8.91 18.95
C ASP A 29 -3.52 -10.08 18.20
N PHE A 30 -2.83 -10.72 17.25
CA PHE A 30 -3.36 -11.85 16.48
C PHE A 30 -2.98 -13.17 17.15
N GLY A 31 -3.98 -13.80 17.79
CA GLY A 31 -3.84 -15.09 18.45
C GLY A 31 -3.49 -16.25 17.50
N LYS A 32 -3.18 -17.40 18.10
CA LYS A 32 -3.05 -18.67 17.35
C LYS A 32 -4.37 -19.05 16.68
N ASN A 33 -4.28 -19.87 15.65
CA ASN A 33 -5.42 -20.33 14.85
C ASN A 33 -6.16 -19.19 14.14
N THR A 34 -5.43 -18.17 13.71
CA THR A 34 -5.97 -17.07 12.91
C THR A 34 -5.07 -16.81 11.70
N ASN A 35 -5.70 -16.49 10.57
CA ASN A 35 -4.99 -16.08 9.36
C ASN A 35 -4.40 -14.67 9.54
N LYS A 36 -3.13 -14.49 9.18
CA LYS A 36 -2.36 -13.24 9.39
C LYS A 36 -1.84 -12.62 8.09
N CYS A 37 -2.48 -12.95 6.96
CA CYS A 37 -2.11 -12.40 5.66
C CYS A 37 -2.21 -10.86 5.61
N ASN A 38 -3.24 -10.28 6.22
CA ASN A 38 -3.37 -8.84 6.32
C ASN A 38 -2.37 -8.19 7.29
N LEU A 39 -2.08 -8.84 8.42
CA LEU A 39 -1.04 -8.40 9.35
C LEU A 39 0.33 -8.40 8.68
N PHE A 40 0.63 -9.43 7.87
CA PHE A 40 1.86 -9.47 7.08
C PHE A 40 2.00 -8.28 6.15
N VAL A 41 0.95 -7.95 5.39
CA VAL A 41 0.96 -6.76 4.52
C VAL A 41 1.19 -5.49 5.34
N TYR A 42 0.50 -5.34 6.46
CA TYR A 42 0.66 -4.18 7.34
C TYR A 42 2.09 -4.04 7.89
N ASP A 43 2.66 -5.11 8.43
CA ASP A 43 4.03 -5.12 8.97
C ASP A 43 5.06 -4.77 7.90
N VAL A 44 4.90 -5.30 6.67
CA VAL A 44 5.76 -4.92 5.54
C VAL A 44 5.65 -3.43 5.25
N MET A 45 4.45 -2.84 5.28
CA MET A 45 4.30 -1.39 5.07
C MET A 45 4.95 -0.57 6.19
N VAL A 46 4.88 -1.04 7.44
CA VAL A 46 5.56 -0.41 8.59
C VAL A 46 7.07 -0.45 8.41
N GLU A 47 7.65 -1.63 8.16
CA GLU A 47 9.09 -1.83 7.98
C GLU A 47 9.64 -1.11 6.74
N ALA A 48 8.85 -1.03 5.67
CA ALA A 48 9.20 -0.30 4.46
C ALA A 48 9.09 1.23 4.62
N ASP A 49 8.48 1.74 5.71
CA ASP A 49 8.09 3.15 5.86
C ASP A 49 7.18 3.63 4.71
N ALA A 50 6.27 2.74 4.28
CA ALA A 50 5.30 2.98 3.23
C ALA A 50 4.07 3.68 3.80
N ARG A 51 4.17 5.00 3.98
CA ARG A 51 3.07 5.85 4.45
C ARG A 51 2.18 6.37 3.30
N PRO A 52 0.86 6.55 3.53
CA PRO A 52 0.15 6.22 4.79
C PRO A 52 0.00 4.71 4.99
N LEU A 53 -0.05 4.29 6.26
CA LEU A 53 -0.27 2.88 6.56
C LEU A 53 -1.69 2.48 6.18
N PRO A 54 -1.89 1.30 5.59
CA PRO A 54 -3.23 0.83 5.28
C PRO A 54 -3.97 0.52 6.57
N VAL A 55 -4.98 1.34 6.89
CA VAL A 55 -5.86 1.13 8.04
C VAL A 55 -7.31 1.36 7.63
N VAL A 56 -8.22 0.61 8.27
CA VAL A 56 -9.66 0.84 8.17
C VAL A 56 -10.18 1.27 9.54
N SER A 57 -10.97 2.34 9.55
CA SER A 57 -11.62 2.86 10.76
C SER A 57 -12.89 2.06 11.07
N ARG A 58 -12.98 1.49 12.28
CA ARG A 58 -14.21 0.81 12.74
C ARG A 58 -15.05 1.72 13.66
N ARG A 59 -14.41 2.68 14.33
CA ARG A 59 -14.96 3.75 15.18
C ARG A 59 -13.96 4.93 15.22
N ILE A 60 -14.39 6.12 15.65
CA ILE A 60 -13.62 7.40 15.63
C ILE A 60 -12.20 7.28 16.23
N PHE A 61 -11.92 6.32 17.10
CA PHE A 61 -10.61 6.14 17.75
C PHE A 61 -9.99 4.73 17.59
N TRP A 62 -10.49 3.89 16.68
CA TRP A 62 -9.97 2.53 16.51
C TRP A 62 -9.74 2.18 15.05
N THR A 63 -8.47 1.97 14.72
CA THR A 63 -7.98 1.55 13.40
C THR A 63 -7.41 0.15 13.49
N ARG A 64 -7.48 -0.58 12.38
CA ARG A 64 -6.85 -1.90 12.23
C ARG A 64 -6.35 -2.12 10.81
N PRO A 65 -5.45 -3.09 10.57
CA PRO A 65 -5.16 -3.55 9.22
C PRO A 65 -6.47 -3.94 8.49
N PRO A 66 -6.64 -3.58 7.20
CA PRO A 66 -7.79 -4.00 6.41
C PRO A 66 -7.86 -5.53 6.33
N LEU A 67 -9.06 -6.10 6.28
CA LEU A 67 -9.27 -7.52 6.02
C LEU A 67 -8.98 -7.83 4.54
N ALA A 68 -8.75 -9.11 4.21
CA ALA A 68 -8.58 -9.51 2.82
C ALA A 68 -9.77 -9.11 1.94
N ARG A 69 -11.01 -9.29 2.42
CA ARG A 69 -12.21 -8.81 1.70
C ARG A 69 -12.24 -7.30 1.47
N GLU A 70 -11.70 -6.50 2.39
CA GLU A 70 -11.68 -5.04 2.27
C GLU A 70 -10.64 -4.59 1.25
N TRP A 71 -9.48 -5.25 1.22
CA TRP A 71 -8.53 -5.07 0.14
C TRP A 71 -9.10 -5.48 -1.23
N ALA A 72 -9.90 -6.55 -1.25
CA ALA A 72 -10.48 -7.12 -2.46
C ALA A 72 -11.69 -6.34 -2.99
N ASP A 73 -12.46 -5.67 -2.14
CA ASP A 73 -13.62 -4.89 -2.56
C ASP A 73 -13.18 -3.50 -3.07
N PRO A 74 -13.28 -3.20 -4.37
CA PRO A 74 -12.84 -1.91 -4.92
C PRO A 74 -13.67 -0.72 -4.41
N ALA A 75 -14.86 -0.94 -3.82
CA ALA A 75 -15.69 0.12 -3.24
C ALA A 75 -15.24 0.53 -1.83
N VAL A 76 -14.39 -0.26 -1.17
CA VAL A 76 -13.84 0.11 0.14
C VAL A 76 -12.70 1.11 -0.04
N GLU A 77 -12.81 2.27 0.58
CA GLU A 77 -11.71 3.23 0.65
C GLU A 77 -10.65 2.77 1.65
N ILE A 78 -9.41 2.68 1.19
CA ILE A 78 -8.23 2.43 2.03
C ILE A 78 -7.33 3.64 1.84
N GLU A 79 -7.14 4.41 2.90
CA GLU A 79 -6.45 5.70 2.82
C GLU A 79 -5.06 5.59 2.18
N GLY A 80 -4.85 6.31 1.07
CA GLY A 80 -3.60 6.32 0.31
C GLY A 80 -3.32 5.06 -0.50
N TRP A 81 -4.34 4.26 -0.82
CA TRP A 81 -4.22 3.06 -1.66
C TRP A 81 -5.26 3.06 -2.78
N ASP A 82 -4.82 3.35 -4.00
CA ASP A 82 -5.66 3.43 -5.20
C ASP A 82 -5.86 2.04 -5.81
N VAL A 83 -7.07 1.75 -6.30
CA VAL A 83 -7.34 0.55 -7.09
C VAL A 83 -6.73 0.70 -8.48
N VAL A 84 -6.00 -0.32 -8.94
CA VAL A 84 -5.33 -0.33 -10.25
C VAL A 84 -5.67 -1.59 -11.05
N SER A 85 -5.66 -1.48 -12.39
CA SER A 85 -5.93 -2.60 -13.31
C SER A 85 -4.68 -3.25 -13.87
N SER A 86 -3.53 -2.60 -13.79
CA SER A 86 -2.23 -3.10 -14.26
C SER A 86 -1.28 -3.24 -13.07
N PRO A 87 -1.09 -4.46 -12.53
CA PRO A 87 -0.29 -4.67 -11.33
C PRO A 87 1.20 -4.46 -11.60
N GLU A 88 1.87 -3.81 -10.65
CA GLU A 88 3.32 -3.61 -10.61
C GLU A 88 3.92 -4.12 -9.29
N PRO A 89 5.21 -4.44 -9.25
CA PRO A 89 5.89 -4.75 -7.99
C PRO A 89 5.74 -3.62 -6.96
N GLY A 90 5.31 -3.98 -5.75
CA GLY A 90 4.98 -3.07 -4.66
C GLY A 90 3.49 -2.86 -4.45
N ASP A 91 2.64 -3.31 -5.39
CA ASP A 91 1.19 -3.30 -5.22
C ASP A 91 0.74 -4.40 -4.24
N VAL A 92 -0.37 -4.13 -3.55
CA VAL A 92 -1.10 -5.12 -2.78
C VAL A 92 -2.07 -5.85 -3.70
N ILE A 93 -2.10 -7.17 -3.60
CA ILE A 93 -2.96 -8.06 -4.36
C ILE A 93 -3.88 -8.79 -3.39
N SER A 94 -5.19 -8.78 -3.63
CA SER A 94 -6.18 -9.40 -2.74
C SER A 94 -7.31 -10.05 -3.49
N GLU A 95 -7.82 -11.15 -2.96
CA GLU A 95 -9.00 -11.83 -3.49
C GLU A 95 -9.93 -12.19 -2.33
N ALA A 96 -11.21 -11.80 -2.44
CA ALA A 96 -12.23 -12.17 -1.49
C ALA A 96 -12.65 -13.62 -1.73
N HIS A 97 -12.69 -14.40 -0.65
CA HIS A 97 -13.24 -15.74 -0.64
C HIS A 97 -14.02 -15.89 0.67
N GLU A 98 -15.19 -16.53 0.62
CA GLU A 98 -15.88 -16.91 1.84
C GLU A 98 -15.28 -18.21 2.38
N TYR A 99 -14.30 -18.11 3.27
CA TYR A 99 -13.82 -19.24 4.06
C TYR A 99 -14.43 -19.20 5.46
N ALA A 100 -14.50 -20.35 6.13
CA ALA A 100 -15.01 -20.44 7.51
C ALA A 100 -14.16 -19.64 8.51
N ASP A 101 -12.89 -19.39 8.20
CA ASP A 101 -11.87 -18.78 9.06
C ASP A 101 -11.07 -17.65 8.37
N ALA A 102 -11.45 -17.27 7.14
CA ALA A 102 -10.84 -16.19 6.39
C ALA A 102 -11.86 -15.49 5.50
N THR A 103 -11.59 -14.21 5.24
CA THR A 103 -12.45 -13.39 4.36
C THR A 103 -11.88 -13.27 2.94
N GLY A 104 -10.89 -14.11 2.62
CA GLY A 104 -10.07 -14.01 1.43
C GLY A 104 -8.60 -14.20 1.73
N HIS A 105 -7.76 -13.85 0.76
CA HIS A 105 -6.32 -13.84 0.92
C HIS A 105 -5.72 -12.54 0.36
N VAL A 106 -4.62 -12.08 0.95
CA VAL A 106 -3.95 -10.84 0.58
C VAL A 106 -2.43 -11.01 0.61
N GLY A 107 -1.75 -10.36 -0.32
CA GLY A 107 -0.30 -10.40 -0.48
C GLY A 107 0.26 -9.17 -1.17
N ILE A 108 1.54 -9.25 -1.53
CA ILE A 108 2.29 -8.16 -2.18
C ILE A 108 2.84 -8.69 -3.49
N VAL A 109 2.59 -7.97 -4.59
CA VAL A 109 3.21 -8.24 -5.89
C VAL A 109 4.69 -7.90 -5.79
N VAL A 110 5.58 -8.84 -6.09
CA VAL A 110 7.03 -8.69 -5.94
C VAL A 110 7.82 -8.83 -7.24
N GLY A 111 7.12 -9.17 -8.32
CA GLY A 111 7.65 -9.43 -9.65
C GLY A 111 6.53 -9.74 -10.64
N PRO A 112 6.86 -9.91 -11.94
CA PRO A 112 5.89 -10.29 -12.95
C PRO A 112 5.24 -11.64 -12.61
N GLY A 113 3.94 -11.62 -12.30
CA GLY A 113 3.21 -12.84 -11.93
C GLY A 113 3.64 -13.44 -10.58
N GLU A 114 4.34 -12.69 -9.73
CA GLU A 114 4.85 -13.19 -8.45
C GLU A 114 4.30 -12.41 -7.27
N THR A 115 3.86 -13.15 -6.26
CA THR A 115 3.29 -12.65 -5.02
C THR A 115 4.05 -13.21 -3.82
N VAL A 116 4.26 -12.38 -2.80
CA VAL A 116 4.65 -12.81 -1.46
C VAL A 116 3.48 -12.61 -0.50
N SER A 117 3.13 -13.64 0.27
CA SER A 117 2.03 -13.59 1.24
C SER A 117 2.23 -14.57 2.38
N ALA A 118 1.61 -14.31 3.53
CA ALA A 118 1.59 -15.27 4.64
C ALA A 118 0.60 -16.41 4.35
N ALA A 119 1.09 -17.65 4.32
CA ALA A 119 0.28 -18.86 4.24
C ALA A 119 0.14 -19.52 5.62
N SER A 120 -0.50 -20.70 5.66
CA SER A 120 -0.80 -21.41 6.92
C SER A 120 0.45 -21.76 7.74
N ASN A 121 1.58 -22.06 7.09
CA ASN A 121 2.81 -22.51 7.72
C ASN A 121 3.97 -21.50 7.67
N ALA A 122 4.04 -20.68 6.63
CA ALA A 122 5.11 -19.71 6.42
C ALA A 122 4.72 -18.62 5.42
N VAL A 123 5.54 -17.58 5.33
CA VAL A 123 5.49 -16.63 4.21
C VAL A 123 6.02 -17.32 2.95
N LEU A 124 5.20 -17.33 1.89
CA LEU A 124 5.52 -17.98 0.63
C LEU A 124 5.66 -16.96 -0.49
N ARG A 125 6.54 -17.27 -1.46
CA ARG A 125 6.63 -16.60 -2.75
C ARG A 125 6.15 -17.57 -3.84
N ASN A 126 5.10 -17.21 -4.57
CA ASN A 126 4.57 -18.00 -5.67
C ASN A 126 3.73 -17.12 -6.61
N ASP A 127 3.01 -17.75 -7.52
CA ASP A 127 2.13 -17.13 -8.52
C ASP A 127 0.68 -16.89 -8.05
N TRP A 128 0.41 -16.93 -6.74
CA TRP A 128 -0.95 -16.70 -6.23
C TRP A 128 -1.49 -15.33 -6.65
N GLY A 129 -2.75 -15.32 -7.09
CA GLY A 129 -3.47 -14.17 -7.63
C GLY A 129 -3.29 -14.00 -9.14
N PHE A 130 -2.33 -14.69 -9.76
CA PHE A 130 -2.11 -14.67 -11.21
C PHE A 130 -2.54 -15.98 -11.90
N ARG A 131 -3.06 -16.95 -11.14
CA ARG A 131 -3.48 -18.25 -11.67
C ARG A 131 -4.84 -18.15 -12.36
N GLN A 132 -5.08 -19.06 -13.29
CA GLN A 132 -6.35 -19.15 -14.00
C GLN A 132 -7.51 -19.33 -13.01
N GLY A 133 -8.59 -18.56 -13.22
CA GLY A 133 -9.80 -18.60 -12.41
C GLY A 133 -9.81 -17.62 -11.23
N GLN A 134 -8.66 -17.02 -10.89
CA GLN A 134 -8.59 -15.99 -9.85
C GLN A 134 -9.00 -14.62 -10.40
N LYS A 135 -9.63 -13.82 -9.54
CA LYS A 135 -10.09 -12.46 -9.85
C LYS A 135 -9.66 -11.49 -8.76
N PRO A 136 -8.35 -11.26 -8.58
CA PRO A 136 -7.89 -10.36 -7.54
C PRO A 136 -8.16 -8.90 -7.88
N THR A 137 -8.23 -8.09 -6.83
CA THR A 137 -8.12 -6.64 -6.88
C THR A 137 -6.68 -6.26 -6.55
N TYR A 138 -6.15 -5.29 -7.28
CA TYR A 138 -4.83 -4.73 -7.06
C TYR A 138 -4.95 -3.32 -6.52
N ARG A 139 -4.14 -2.98 -5.52
CA ARG A 139 -4.06 -1.64 -4.96
C ARG A 139 -2.63 -1.14 -4.90
N ARG A 140 -2.42 0.09 -5.32
CA ARG A 140 -1.12 0.75 -5.36
C ARG A 140 -1.08 1.86 -4.33
N LEU A 141 0.04 1.98 -3.60
CA LEU A 141 0.27 3.10 -2.72
C LEU A 141 0.22 4.40 -3.54
N SER A 142 -0.75 5.26 -3.22
CA SER A 142 -0.95 6.55 -3.87
C SER A 142 0.33 7.37 -3.75
N ARG A 143 0.73 8.00 -4.84
CA ARG A 143 1.73 9.08 -4.74
C ARG A 143 1.09 10.20 -3.92
N PRO A 144 1.80 10.84 -2.96
CA PRO A 144 1.29 12.07 -2.38
C PRO A 144 0.96 13.01 -3.54
N LEU A 145 -0.29 13.51 -3.56
CA LEU A 145 -0.74 14.44 -4.59
C LEU A 145 0.27 15.59 -4.66
N ALA A 146 0.97 15.71 -5.79
CA ALA A 146 1.75 16.90 -6.10
C ALA A 146 0.77 18.04 -6.36
N GLY A 147 0.18 18.60 -5.29
CA GLY A 147 -0.91 19.56 -5.40
C GLY A 147 -1.19 20.42 -4.16
N HIS A 148 -0.54 20.17 -3.02
CA HIS A 148 -0.56 21.07 -1.86
C HIS A 148 0.87 21.35 -1.38
N MET A 149 1.69 21.91 -2.26
CA MET A 149 2.76 22.79 -1.81
C MET A 149 2.16 24.17 -1.61
N THR A 150 1.60 24.45 -0.43
CA THR A 150 1.43 25.84 0.02
C THR A 150 2.82 26.38 0.35
N GLY A 151 3.55 26.78 -0.69
CA GLY A 151 4.71 27.65 -0.51
C GLY A 151 4.28 28.94 0.20
N PRO A 152 5.17 29.58 0.98
CA PRO A 152 4.84 30.85 1.63
C PRO A 152 4.41 31.87 0.57
N PRO A 153 3.40 32.72 0.83
CA PRO A 153 2.90 33.66 -0.16
C PRO A 153 4.05 34.55 -0.63
N GLY A 154 4.46 34.36 -1.89
CA GLY A 154 5.41 35.23 -2.56
C GLY A 154 4.90 36.66 -2.49
N ARG A 155 5.74 37.57 -1.99
CA ARG A 155 5.50 39.01 -2.11
C ARG A 155 5.27 39.28 -3.58
N ARG A 156 4.09 39.81 -3.93
CA ARG A 156 3.88 40.42 -5.24
C ARG A 156 4.83 41.60 -5.32
N GLU A 157 5.87 41.49 -6.14
CA GLU A 157 6.60 42.65 -6.61
C GLU A 157 5.63 43.53 -7.41
N TYR A 158 5.41 44.73 -6.90
CA TYR A 158 4.65 45.77 -7.54
C TYR A 158 5.48 46.35 -8.69
N HIS A 159 5.01 46.17 -9.93
CA HIS A 159 5.53 46.83 -11.12
C HIS A 159 4.70 48.10 -11.39
N PRO A 160 5.25 49.31 -11.29
CA PRO A 160 4.54 50.52 -11.72
C PRO A 160 4.53 50.64 -13.26
N PRO A 161 3.44 51.11 -13.89
CA PRO A 161 3.39 51.36 -15.32
C PRO A 161 4.18 52.62 -15.69
N GLY A 162 4.86 52.56 -16.84
CA GLY A 162 5.87 53.51 -17.29
C GLY A 162 5.41 54.95 -17.50
N GLY A 163 6.32 55.87 -17.19
CA GLY A 163 6.26 57.28 -17.56
C GLY A 163 7.62 57.69 -18.10
N GLY A 164 7.65 58.15 -19.35
CA GLY A 164 8.87 58.41 -20.10
C GLY A 164 9.72 59.59 -19.60
N GLY A 165 10.96 59.62 -20.09
CA GLY A 165 11.86 60.75 -19.89
C GLY A 165 13.28 60.45 -20.35
N ARG A 166 13.59 60.85 -21.60
CA ARG A 166 14.86 61.34 -22.17
C ARG A 166 16.22 60.90 -21.53
N ILE A 167 17.04 60.26 -22.38
CA ILE A 167 18.50 60.41 -22.67
C ILE A 167 19.28 61.56 -21.98
N PRO A 168 20.65 61.57 -21.88
CA PRO A 168 21.63 60.83 -22.72
C PRO A 168 22.90 60.24 -22.03
N GLU A 169 23.59 59.38 -22.80
CA GLU A 169 25.04 59.29 -23.10
C GLU A 169 26.04 59.78 -22.02
N TRP A 170 26.93 58.90 -21.51
CA TRP A 170 28.23 58.47 -22.06
C TRP A 170 28.59 57.08 -21.50
#